data_AF-A0A0C3B3C7-F1
#
_entry.id   AF-A0A0C3B3C7-F1
#
_cell.length_a   1.000
_cell.length_b   1.000
_cell.length_c   1.000
_cell.angle_alpha   90.00
_cell.angle_beta   90.00
_cell.angle_gamma   90.00
#
_symmetry.space_group_name_H-M   'P 1'
#
loop_
_entity.id
_entity.type
_entity.pdbx_description
1 polymer ?
#
loop_
_entity_poly.entity_id
_entity_poly.type
_entity_poly.pdbx_seq_one_letter_code
_entity_poly.pdbx_strand_id
1 'polypeptide(L)'
;MTLNTFHYAGVSSKNVTLGVPRLKEIINVATNIKTPSLSVYLVPELARDPVPAKNVQQELAYTSLRTVTAAIEIWYDPVPTATIIPEDEVFVESFFAIPDEEIEAKLHLQSP
;
A
#
# COMPACT_ATOMS: atom_id res chain seq x y z
N MET A 1 14.17 32.69 -20.45
CA MET A 1 13.64 31.57 -19.65
C MET A 1 12.51 30.94 -20.46
N THR A 2 12.78 29.82 -21.12
CA THR A 2 11.86 29.18 -22.07
C THR A 2 10.80 28.35 -21.37
N LEU A 3 9.68 28.15 -22.07
CA LEU A 3 8.35 27.84 -21.54
C LEU A 3 8.18 26.43 -20.94
N ASN A 4 9.13 25.50 -21.15
CA ASN A 4 9.08 24.13 -20.63
C ASN A 4 10.51 23.55 -20.65
N THR A 5 11.28 23.65 -19.57
CA THR A 5 12.61 23.02 -19.53
C THR A 5 12.51 21.57 -19.09
N PHE A 6 12.28 20.69 -20.08
CA PHE A 6 12.67 19.28 -20.02
C PHE A 6 14.13 19.19 -20.46
N HIS A 7 15.06 19.27 -19.52
CA HIS A 7 16.38 18.63 -19.58
C HIS A 7 16.91 18.47 -18.15
N TYR A 8 16.41 17.44 -17.47
CA TYR A 8 16.93 17.01 -16.17
C TYR A 8 17.90 15.85 -16.43
N ALA A 9 19.19 16.15 -16.60
CA ALA A 9 20.22 15.14 -16.74
C ALA A 9 20.79 14.81 -15.34
N GLY A 10 20.72 13.54 -14.94
CA GLY A 10 21.50 13.01 -13.80
C GLY A 10 20.75 12.76 -12.49
N VAL A 11 19.43 12.94 -12.41
CA VAL A 11 18.66 12.59 -11.20
C VAL A 11 17.34 11.93 -11.59
N SER A 12 16.99 10.87 -10.86
CA SER A 12 15.81 9.99 -11.05
C SER A 12 14.60 10.72 -11.65
N SER A 13 14.01 10.09 -12.67
CA SER A 13 12.84 10.44 -13.49
C SER A 13 11.57 10.92 -12.75
N LYS A 14 11.68 11.96 -11.94
CA LYS A 14 10.57 12.62 -11.26
C LYS A 14 10.17 13.85 -12.08
N ASN A 15 9.02 13.74 -12.76
CA ASN A 15 8.41 14.87 -13.48
C ASN A 15 7.87 15.87 -12.45
N VAL A 16 8.61 16.95 -12.21
CA VAL A 16 8.22 18.05 -11.31
C VAL A 16 7.74 19.27 -12.12
N THR A 17 6.76 20.00 -11.57
CA THR A 17 6.27 21.26 -12.15
C THR A 17 7.36 22.33 -11.99
N LEU A 18 7.85 22.88 -13.09
CA LEU A 18 8.91 23.89 -13.13
C LEU A 18 8.49 25.13 -13.91
N GLY A 19 9.27 26.21 -13.80
CA GLY A 19 9.10 27.43 -14.59
C GLY A 19 7.83 28.21 -14.25
N VAL A 20 7.20 28.77 -15.27
CA VAL A 20 6.02 29.67 -15.13
C VAL A 20 4.83 28.99 -14.43
N PRO A 21 4.45 27.74 -14.75
CA PRO A 21 3.39 27.04 -14.03
C PRO A 21 3.65 26.98 -12.51
N ARG A 22 4.87 26.66 -12.09
CA ARG A 22 5.23 26.60 -10.66
C ARG A 22 5.23 27.99 -10.01
N LEU A 23 5.69 29.01 -10.74
CA LEU A 23 5.66 30.39 -10.26
C LEU A 23 4.23 30.86 -9.97
N LYS A 24 3.28 30.54 -10.86
CA LYS A 24 1.86 30.88 -10.68
C LYS A 24 1.24 30.21 -9.44
N GLU A 25 1.61 28.96 -9.16
CA GLU A 25 1.17 28.25 -7.95
C GLU A 25 1.67 28.94 -6.67
N ILE A 26 2.93 29.38 -6.65
CA ILE A 26 3.56 30.03 -5.49
C ILE A 26 2.96 31.41 -5.24
N ILE A 27 2.86 32.25 -6.27
CA ILE A 27 2.36 33.63 -6.13
C ILE A 27 0.92 33.66 -5.61
N ASN A 28 0.08 32.72 -6.08
CA ASN A 28 -1.33 32.67 -5.69
C ASN A 28 -1.59 31.87 -4.40
N VAL A 29 -0.55 31.32 -3.77
CA VAL A 29 -0.68 30.44 -2.58
C VAL A 29 -1.72 29.33 -2.83
N ALA A 30 -1.56 28.64 -3.96
CA ALA A 30 -2.50 27.59 -4.36
C ALA A 30 -2.51 26.45 -3.33
N THR A 31 -3.70 26.07 -2.85
CA THR A 31 -3.87 24.95 -1.90
C THR A 31 -3.53 23.60 -2.54
N ASN A 32 -3.90 23.42 -3.81
CA ASN A 32 -3.67 22.21 -4.58
C ASN A 32 -2.63 22.46 -5.68
N ILE A 33 -1.36 22.18 -5.37
CA ILE A 33 -0.26 22.26 -6.34
C ILE A 33 -0.17 20.98 -7.16
N LYS A 34 0.24 21.06 -8.43
CA LYS A 34 0.16 19.92 -9.36
C LYS A 34 1.11 18.77 -9.03
N THR A 35 2.32 19.09 -8.58
CA THR A 35 3.34 18.11 -8.20
C THR A 35 3.88 18.45 -6.81
N PRO A 36 3.12 18.16 -5.73
CA PRO A 36 3.62 18.34 -4.38
C PRO A 36 4.82 17.42 -4.16
N SER A 37 5.84 17.92 -3.47
CA SER A 37 7.02 17.14 -3.13
C SER A 37 7.55 17.55 -1.77
N LEU A 38 8.10 16.57 -1.05
CA LEU A 38 8.74 16.75 0.24
C LEU A 38 10.06 15.98 0.20
N SER A 39 11.13 16.60 0.68
CA SER A 39 12.42 15.93 0.90
C SER A 39 12.57 15.68 2.40
N VAL A 40 12.66 14.40 2.78
CA VAL A 40 12.85 13.97 4.17
C VAL A 40 14.29 13.48 4.32
N TYR A 41 15.03 14.07 5.25
CA TYR A 41 16.41 13.68 5.55
C TYR A 41 16.41 12.71 6.73
N LEU A 42 17.21 11.66 6.63
CA LEU A 42 17.38 10.68 7.70
C LEU A 42 18.39 11.19 8.74
N VAL A 43 18.24 10.76 9.99
CA VAL A 43 19.24 11.01 11.02
C VAL A 43 20.55 10.30 10.67
N PRO A 44 21.72 10.85 11.04
CA PRO A 44 23.02 10.33 10.59
C PRO A 44 23.27 8.84 10.88
N GLU A 45 22.69 8.33 11.97
CA GLU A 45 22.79 6.94 12.39
C GLU A 45 22.11 5.97 11.41
N LEU A 46 20.98 6.38 10.84
CA LEU A 46 20.20 5.58 9.88
C LEU A 46 20.58 5.88 8.42
N ALA A 47 21.14 7.07 8.16
CA ALA A 47 21.41 7.55 6.80
C ALA A 47 22.56 6.82 6.09
N ARG A 48 23.46 6.17 6.84
CA ARG A 48 24.68 5.56 6.30
C ARG A 48 24.54 4.09 5.93
N ASP A 49 23.47 3.43 6.38
CA ASP A 49 23.19 2.02 6.11
C ASP A 49 21.88 1.91 5.30
N PRO A 50 21.90 1.24 4.13
CA PRO A 50 20.71 1.07 3.30
C PRO A 50 19.57 0.30 3.99
N VAL A 51 19.87 -0.62 4.90
CA VAL A 51 18.84 -1.46 5.56
C VAL A 51 17.93 -0.62 6.46
N PRO A 52 18.42 0.11 7.48
CA PRO A 52 17.58 0.96 8.30
C PRO A 52 16.96 2.11 7.50
N ALA A 53 17.65 2.66 6.49
CA ALA A 53 17.07 3.66 5.60
C ALA A 53 15.85 3.12 4.84
N LYS A 54 15.88 1.85 4.44
CA LYS A 54 14.75 1.19 3.78
C LYS A 54 13.56 0.99 4.72
N ASN A 55 13.81 0.67 5.98
CA ASN A 55 12.74 0.53 6.98
C ASN A 55 11.98 1.85 7.16
N VAL A 56 12.69 2.97 7.32
CA VAL A 56 12.05 4.29 7.41
C VAL A 56 11.26 4.62 6.13
N GLN A 57 11.79 4.25 4.96
CA GLN A 57 11.05 4.42 3.70
C GLN A 57 9.74 3.62 3.69
N GLN A 58 9.74 2.39 4.20
CA GLN A 58 8.56 1.54 4.27
C GLN A 58 7.52 2.08 5.27
N GLU A 59 7.96 2.59 6.42
CA GLU A 59 7.06 3.19 7.42
C GLU A 59 6.36 4.45 6.91
N LEU A 60 7.03 5.26 6.10
CA LEU A 60 6.45 6.48 5.52
C LEU A 60 5.56 6.22 4.30
N ALA A 61 5.68 5.04 3.67
CA ALA A 61 4.93 4.73 2.47
C ALA A 61 3.45 4.47 2.79
N TYR A 62 2.56 5.27 2.21
CA TYR A 62 1.13 5.01 2.31
C TYR A 62 0.80 3.67 1.63
N THR A 63 0.45 2.68 2.44
CA THR A 63 0.11 1.33 1.99
C THR A 63 -1.32 1.04 2.43
N SER A 64 -2.17 0.73 1.46
CA SER A 64 -3.56 0.33 1.71
C SER A 64 -3.74 -1.16 1.40
N LEU A 65 -4.84 -1.79 1.83
CA LEU A 65 -5.15 -3.18 1.47
C LEU A 65 -5.09 -3.38 -0.05
N ARG A 66 -5.64 -2.42 -0.81
CA ARG A 66 -5.58 -2.39 -2.28
C ARG A 66 -4.16 -2.44 -2.83
N THR A 67 -3.18 -1.90 -2.12
CA THR A 67 -1.77 -1.86 -2.56
C THR A 67 -1.14 -3.25 -2.55
N VAL A 68 -1.61 -4.15 -1.68
CA VAL A 68 -1.04 -5.49 -1.48
C VAL A 68 -1.90 -6.62 -2.06
N THR A 69 -3.21 -6.42 -2.16
CA THR A 69 -4.14 -7.43 -2.70
C THR A 69 -4.02 -7.53 -4.22
N ALA A 70 -3.80 -8.74 -4.74
CA ALA A 70 -3.81 -8.99 -6.18
C ALA A 70 -5.23 -8.99 -6.78
N ALA A 71 -6.17 -9.65 -6.09
CA ALA A 71 -7.57 -9.76 -6.48
C ALA A 71 -8.46 -9.88 -5.24
N ILE A 72 -9.76 -9.65 -5.42
CA ILE A 72 -10.80 -9.85 -4.40
C ILE A 72 -11.97 -10.53 -5.10
N GLU A 73 -12.38 -11.68 -4.60
CA GLU A 73 -13.48 -12.48 -5.11
C GLU A 73 -14.41 -12.87 -3.97
N ILE A 74 -15.70 -13.06 -4.29
CA ILE A 74 -16.72 -13.46 -3.33
C ILE A 74 -17.31 -14.78 -3.81
N TRP A 75 -17.15 -15.81 -2.98
CA TRP A 75 -17.65 -17.16 -3.22
C TRP A 75 -18.80 -17.47 -2.27
N TYR A 76 -19.75 -18.27 -2.74
CA TYR A 76 -20.82 -18.81 -1.90
C TYR A 76 -20.43 -20.23 -1.49
N ASP A 77 -20.20 -20.44 -0.19
CA ASP A 77 -19.70 -21.70 0.35
C ASP A 77 -20.56 -22.16 1.54
N PRO A 78 -21.49 -23.10 1.33
CA PRO A 78 -22.57 -23.29 2.27
C PRO A 78 -22.25 -24.14 3.50
N VAL A 79 -21.10 -24.80 3.50
CA VAL A 79 -20.68 -25.70 4.57
C VAL A 79 -19.46 -25.07 5.23
N PRO A 80 -19.57 -24.47 6.43
CA PRO A 80 -18.46 -23.74 7.04
C PRO A 80 -17.21 -24.58 7.33
N THR A 81 -17.37 -25.90 7.44
CA THR A 81 -16.28 -26.86 7.74
C THR A 81 -15.62 -27.45 6.50
N ALA A 82 -16.08 -27.08 5.30
CA ALA A 82 -15.53 -27.55 4.03
C ALA A 82 -15.41 -26.37 3.08
N THR A 83 -14.78 -26.56 1.92
CA THR A 83 -14.79 -25.53 0.89
C THR A 83 -14.93 -26.08 -0.52
N ILE A 84 -15.57 -25.29 -1.39
CA ILE A 84 -15.63 -25.57 -2.83
C ILE A 84 -14.33 -25.21 -3.57
N ILE A 85 -13.41 -24.50 -2.92
CA ILE A 85 -12.13 -24.06 -3.50
C ILE A 85 -11.05 -25.11 -3.21
N PRO A 86 -10.58 -25.88 -4.21
CA PRO A 86 -9.66 -27.00 -3.96
C PRO A 86 -8.30 -26.58 -3.40
N GLU A 87 -7.86 -25.36 -3.70
CA GLU A 87 -6.59 -24.81 -3.24
C GLU A 87 -6.61 -24.49 -1.73
N ASP A 88 -7.79 -24.24 -1.17
CA ASP A 88 -8.00 -23.82 0.22
C ASP A 88 -8.43 -24.98 1.14
N GLU A 89 -8.68 -26.17 0.59
CA GLU A 89 -9.18 -27.36 1.32
C GLU A 89 -8.31 -27.68 2.54
N VAL A 90 -6.98 -27.76 2.35
CA VAL A 90 -6.03 -28.05 3.43
C VAL A 90 -6.05 -26.98 4.52
N PHE A 91 -6.25 -25.71 4.15
CA PHE A 91 -6.32 -24.63 5.12
C PHE A 91 -7.57 -24.75 5.99
N VAL A 92 -8.73 -24.99 5.37
CA VAL A 92 -10.01 -25.14 6.09
C VAL A 92 -9.98 -26.38 7.00
N GLU A 93 -9.53 -27.54 6.50
CA GLU A 93 -9.42 -28.75 7.31
C GLU A 93 -8.49 -28.55 8.53
N SER A 94 -7.34 -27.90 8.32
CA SER A 94 -6.38 -27.66 9.41
C SER A 94 -6.94 -26.75 10.51
N PHE A 95 -7.79 -25.80 10.15
CA PHE A 95 -8.45 -24.90 11.11
C PHE A 95 -9.42 -25.65 12.01
N PHE A 96 -10.21 -26.59 11.46
CA PHE A 96 -11.19 -27.37 12.22
C PHE A 96 -10.64 -28.65 12.86
N ALA A 97 -9.40 -29.04 12.56
CA ALA A 97 -8.77 -30.23 13.16
C ALA A 97 -8.51 -30.08 14.68
N ILE A 98 -8.39 -28.85 15.17
CA ILE A 98 -8.25 -28.56 16.60
C ILE A 98 -9.63 -28.18 17.14
N PRO A 99 -10.21 -28.98 18.06
CA PRO A 99 -11.51 -28.66 18.64
C PRO A 99 -11.42 -27.39 19.49
N ASP A 100 -12.29 -26.42 19.19
CA ASP A 100 -12.46 -25.17 19.92
C ASP A 100 -13.94 -25.03 20.30
N GLU A 101 -14.22 -25.14 21.60
CA GLU A 101 -15.57 -25.10 22.16
C GLU A 101 -16.33 -23.82 21.80
N GLU A 102 -15.64 -22.68 21.61
CA GLU A 102 -16.28 -21.43 21.21
C GLU A 102 -16.70 -21.44 19.74
N ILE A 103 -15.90 -22.07 18.87
CA ILE A 103 -16.17 -22.19 17.44
C ILE A 103 -17.33 -23.16 17.23
N GLU A 104 -17.29 -24.31 17.89
CA GLU A 104 -18.36 -25.33 17.83
C GLU A 104 -19.69 -24.76 18.32
N ALA A 105 -19.69 -24.01 19.43
CA ALA A 105 -20.89 -23.38 19.96
C ALA A 105 -21.50 -22.34 19.01
N LYS A 106 -20.69 -21.67 18.18
CA LYS A 106 -21.14 -20.62 17.25
C LYS A 106 -21.26 -21.08 15.80
N LEU A 107 -20.96 -22.34 15.50
CA LEU A 107 -20.98 -22.87 14.14
C LEU A 107 -22.35 -22.68 13.45
N HIS A 108 -23.44 -22.83 14.21
CA HIS A 108 -24.81 -22.62 13.74
C HIS A 108 -25.15 -21.14 13.42
N LEU A 109 -24.32 -20.19 13.85
CA LEU A 109 -24.46 -18.75 13.58
C LEU A 109 -23.61 -18.31 12.38
N GLN A 110 -22.71 -19.16 11.91
CA GLN A 110 -21.94 -18.86 10.71
C GLN A 110 -22.87 -18.93 9.49
N SER A 111 -22.60 -18.06 8.51
CA SER A 111 -23.36 -18.06 7.27
C SER A 111 -23.30 -19.45 6.63
N PRO A 112 -24.43 -19.94 6.10
CA PRO A 112 -24.45 -21.13 5.26
C PRO A 112 -24.07 -20.73 3.84
#